data_AF-A0A931KJJ5-F1
#
_entry.id   AF-A0A931KJJ5-F1
#
_cell.length_a   1.000
_cell.length_b   1.000
_cell.length_c   1.000
_cell.angle_alpha   90.00
_cell.angle_beta   90.00
_cell.angle_gamma   90.00
#
_symmetry.space_group_name_H-M   'P 1'
#
loop_
_entity.id
_entity.type
_entity.pdbx_description
1 polymer ?
#
loop_
_entity_poly.entity_id
_entity_poly.type
_entity_poly.pdbx_seq_one_letter_code
_entity_poly.pdbx_strand_id
1 'polypeptide(L)'
;MADDSLYLTQAENDMKRYVWKNIPHSHLFLLLHTQNDRMDEAARSFPKMSHPSTRTAMQLVRKIPDQNKSAFLGIAVGMGKGFLGIGQRPKFMGVCAVNLDEYEEENTRLLALAYHSFHTIDLLTQVSHPANIGRFKAGILSPPRKPQVLKRLNLKADIFACLYASRFIGRNALKLWGKERAVLPLLAGPKHGPHTMPFPIALPMLESAYDDYSETLAKLSGEPLVKACISLANEMSAMITDTNLQEWIDFCVPAQDMAWQGFNAEEIISAALSSGSNPFLKSIGFLVSDMASIKPDSKIDWNNTYNAFLDKVEIETAHNQAVDRALEQLLTEGLALESSAPLRAAANYQNEELLHGHSFGWCAAALQASARAFDNALNHGLVPVQAARLEFEGTYSQFKWQTVKDLGDMAVMHKQEGHMLSMEELINITRDNESFRQFEGTLRETTEDPSYQEKALLGSELNKPIPKFAVYTPAPAMPQMGPRGPAPAMGPKAPGLGPGGSATMPAYTAPPQQDEQT
;
A
#
# COMPACT_ATOMS: atom_id res chain seq x y z
N MET A 1 9.97 -19.39 -23.46
CA MET A 1 10.27 -18.23 -24.33
C MET A 1 9.56 -18.24 -25.67
N ALA A 2 9.25 -19.39 -26.30
CA ALA A 2 8.51 -19.41 -27.58
C ALA A 2 7.02 -19.73 -27.46
N ASP A 3 6.58 -20.38 -26.38
CA ASP A 3 5.18 -20.77 -26.12
C ASP A 3 4.41 -19.68 -25.34
N ASP A 4 5.16 -18.95 -24.53
CA ASP A 4 4.81 -17.87 -23.60
C ASP A 4 3.78 -16.86 -24.18
N SER A 5 4.11 -16.25 -25.34
CA SER A 5 3.25 -15.24 -25.99
C SER A 5 1.88 -15.75 -26.46
N LEU A 6 1.65 -17.07 -26.49
CA LEU A 6 0.44 -17.69 -26.98
C LEU A 6 -0.77 -17.36 -26.09
N TYR A 7 -0.61 -17.34 -24.77
CA TYR A 7 -1.72 -17.10 -23.84
C TYR A 7 -2.21 -15.65 -23.88
N LEU A 8 -1.30 -14.67 -23.95
CA LEU A 8 -1.66 -13.26 -24.13
C LEU A 8 -2.38 -13.04 -25.46
N THR A 9 -1.89 -13.65 -26.54
CA THR A 9 -2.50 -13.58 -27.88
C THR A 9 -3.88 -14.25 -27.90
N GLN A 10 -4.05 -15.40 -27.26
CA GLN A 10 -5.34 -16.08 -27.16
C GLN A 10 -6.33 -15.26 -26.34
N ALA A 11 -5.91 -14.71 -25.19
CA ALA A 11 -6.75 -13.87 -24.35
C ALA A 11 -7.20 -12.59 -25.07
N GLU A 12 -6.30 -11.93 -25.79
CA GLU A 12 -6.64 -10.80 -26.63
C GLU A 12 -7.73 -11.14 -27.67
N ASN A 13 -7.56 -12.27 -28.36
CA ASN A 13 -8.51 -12.73 -29.36
C ASN A 13 -9.88 -13.09 -28.75
N ASP A 14 -9.90 -13.79 -27.62
CA ASP A 14 -11.12 -14.16 -26.91
C ASP A 14 -11.94 -12.93 -26.48
N MET A 15 -11.30 -11.95 -25.84
CA MET A 15 -11.95 -10.72 -25.38
C MET A 15 -12.46 -9.87 -26.56
N LYS A 16 -11.65 -9.70 -27.62
CA LYS A 16 -12.07 -8.99 -28.83
C LYS A 16 -13.27 -9.65 -29.50
N ARG A 17 -13.25 -10.97 -29.62
CA ARG A 17 -14.31 -11.76 -30.29
C ARG A 17 -15.60 -11.79 -29.46
N TYR A 18 -15.50 -11.86 -28.14
CA TYR A 18 -16.63 -11.69 -27.23
C TYR A 18 -17.30 -10.32 -27.44
N VAL A 19 -16.54 -9.22 -27.38
CA VAL A 19 -17.05 -7.85 -27.54
C VAL A 19 -17.70 -7.65 -28.91
N TRP A 20 -17.03 -8.05 -29.99
CA TRP A 20 -17.54 -7.91 -31.36
C TRP A 20 -18.87 -8.64 -31.58
N LYS A 21 -19.04 -9.83 -30.97
CA LYS A 21 -20.24 -10.65 -31.13
C LYS A 21 -21.39 -10.29 -30.18
N ASN A 22 -21.08 -9.89 -28.94
CA ASN A 22 -22.09 -9.72 -27.88
C ASN A 22 -22.45 -8.26 -27.60
N ILE A 23 -21.59 -7.29 -27.93
CA ILE A 23 -21.82 -5.87 -27.64
C ILE A 23 -22.03 -5.10 -28.96
N PRO A 24 -23.28 -4.70 -29.28
CA PRO A 24 -23.59 -4.05 -30.55
C PRO A 24 -22.74 -2.81 -30.80
N HIS A 25 -22.18 -2.73 -32.02
CA HIS A 25 -21.45 -1.54 -32.50
C HIS A 25 -20.19 -1.18 -31.68
N SER A 26 -19.66 -2.15 -30.92
CA SER A 26 -18.48 -2.00 -30.07
C SER A 26 -17.29 -2.81 -30.57
N HIS A 27 -16.09 -2.24 -30.41
CA HIS A 27 -14.82 -2.94 -30.53
C HIS A 27 -13.99 -2.77 -29.25
N LEU A 28 -13.17 -3.77 -28.95
CA LEU A 28 -12.13 -3.72 -27.94
C LEU A 28 -10.78 -3.54 -28.63
N PHE A 29 -9.98 -2.59 -28.14
CA PHE A 29 -8.60 -2.39 -28.56
C PHE A 29 -7.69 -2.51 -27.34
N LEU A 30 -6.85 -3.55 -27.35
CA LEU A 30 -5.81 -3.76 -26.37
C LEU A 30 -4.52 -3.16 -26.93
N LEU A 31 -3.88 -2.29 -26.15
CA LEU A 31 -2.61 -1.66 -26.49
C LEU A 31 -1.53 -2.27 -25.60
N LEU A 32 -0.94 -3.37 -26.04
CA LEU A 32 0.20 -4.00 -25.38
C LEU A 32 1.45 -3.20 -25.72
N HIS A 33 2.18 -2.70 -24.72
CA HIS A 33 3.36 -1.86 -24.94
C HIS A 33 4.45 -2.12 -23.90
N THR A 34 5.66 -1.66 -24.18
CA THR A 34 6.77 -1.60 -23.22
C THR A 34 6.91 -0.18 -22.64
N GLN A 35 7.84 0.02 -21.70
CA GLN A 35 8.07 1.30 -21.05
C GLN A 35 8.37 2.41 -22.08
N ASN A 36 7.63 3.52 -21.97
CA ASN A 36 7.65 4.69 -22.86
C ASN A 36 7.20 4.46 -24.33
N ASP A 37 6.95 3.22 -24.79
CA ASP A 37 6.55 2.90 -26.18
C ASP A 37 5.03 3.07 -26.46
N ARG A 38 4.20 3.33 -25.45
CA ARG A 38 2.73 3.37 -25.59
C ARG A 38 2.25 4.25 -26.76
N MET A 39 2.83 5.45 -26.89
CA MET A 39 2.43 6.39 -27.94
C MET A 39 2.86 5.95 -29.34
N ASP A 40 4.00 5.27 -29.44
CA ASP A 40 4.55 4.81 -30.71
C ASP A 40 3.87 3.51 -31.17
N GLU A 41 3.54 2.58 -30.28
CA GLU A 41 2.69 1.43 -30.59
C GLU A 41 1.26 1.90 -30.96
N ALA A 42 0.70 2.88 -30.26
CA ALA A 42 -0.57 3.49 -30.66
C ALA A 42 -0.48 4.10 -32.08
N ALA A 43 0.60 4.81 -32.40
CA ALA A 43 0.85 5.37 -33.72
C ALA A 43 1.04 4.30 -34.80
N ARG A 44 1.63 3.15 -34.47
CA ARG A 44 1.81 1.99 -35.37
C ARG A 44 0.50 1.23 -35.62
N SER A 45 -0.38 1.12 -34.63
CA SER A 45 -1.55 0.23 -34.70
C SER A 45 -2.86 0.93 -35.03
N PHE A 46 -3.13 2.16 -34.58
CA PHE A 46 -4.37 2.86 -34.92
C PHE A 46 -4.59 3.13 -36.42
N PRO A 47 -3.60 3.51 -37.24
CA PRO A 47 -3.80 3.78 -38.68
C PRO A 47 -4.29 2.55 -39.47
N LYS A 48 -4.02 1.34 -38.98
CA LYS A 48 -4.50 0.08 -39.57
C LYS A 48 -6.00 -0.16 -39.31
N MET A 49 -6.62 0.60 -38.41
CA MET A 49 -8.01 0.42 -38.01
C MET A 49 -8.98 1.32 -38.78
N SER A 50 -9.73 0.74 -39.72
CA SER A 50 -10.86 1.39 -40.40
C SER A 50 -12.10 1.52 -39.49
N HIS A 51 -11.97 2.24 -38.36
CA HIS A 51 -13.05 2.46 -37.39
C HIS A 51 -13.36 3.97 -37.19
N PRO A 52 -14.65 4.39 -37.10
CA PRO A 52 -14.98 5.81 -36.92
C PRO A 52 -14.40 6.45 -35.65
N SER A 53 -14.13 5.66 -34.61
CA SER A 53 -13.56 6.16 -33.35
C SER A 53 -12.04 6.28 -33.32
N THR A 54 -11.31 5.84 -34.35
CA THR A 54 -9.83 5.75 -34.33
C THR A 54 -9.14 7.07 -33.95
N ARG A 55 -9.60 8.21 -34.50
CA ARG A 55 -9.06 9.54 -34.17
C ARG A 55 -9.29 9.91 -32.69
N THR A 56 -10.45 9.57 -32.16
CA THR A 56 -10.83 9.81 -30.76
C THR A 56 -10.06 8.89 -29.81
N ALA A 57 -9.78 7.66 -30.21
CA ALA A 57 -8.95 6.71 -29.47
C ALA A 57 -7.49 7.19 -29.38
N MET A 58 -6.92 7.71 -30.47
CA MET A 58 -5.60 8.34 -30.46
C MET A 58 -5.54 9.56 -29.51
N GLN A 59 -6.61 10.36 -29.44
CA GLN A 59 -6.70 11.46 -28.47
C GLN A 59 -6.81 10.97 -27.01
N LEU A 60 -7.41 9.81 -26.80
CA LEU A 60 -7.54 9.19 -25.48
C LEU A 60 -6.18 8.76 -24.93
N VAL A 61 -5.37 8.03 -25.72
CA VAL A 61 -4.02 7.61 -25.30
C VAL A 61 -3.13 8.81 -24.95
N ARG A 62 -3.20 9.90 -25.72
CA ARG A 62 -2.44 11.14 -25.49
C ARG A 62 -2.82 11.92 -24.23
N LYS A 63 -4.02 11.72 -23.69
CA LYS A 63 -4.52 12.49 -22.53
C LYS A 63 -4.19 11.87 -21.17
N ILE A 64 -3.71 10.62 -21.16
CA ILE A 64 -3.35 9.91 -19.93
C ILE A 64 -1.95 10.41 -19.51
N PRO A 65 -1.77 11.02 -18.31
CA PRO A 65 -0.48 11.58 -17.92
C PRO A 65 0.56 10.51 -17.61
N ASP A 66 0.14 9.34 -17.12
CA ASP A 66 1.02 8.21 -16.85
C ASP A 66 1.06 7.27 -18.06
N GLN A 67 2.10 7.41 -18.89
CA GLN A 67 2.32 6.60 -20.09
C GLN A 67 2.92 5.21 -19.81
N ASN A 68 3.22 4.89 -18.54
CA ASN A 68 3.95 3.68 -18.14
C ASN A 68 3.13 2.68 -17.29
N LYS A 69 1.94 3.04 -16.79
CA LYS A 69 1.06 2.11 -16.05
C LYS A 69 -0.09 1.52 -16.87
N SER A 70 -0.32 0.23 -16.73
CA SER A 70 -1.47 -0.50 -17.29
C SER A 70 -2.77 0.10 -16.78
N ALA A 71 -3.71 0.32 -17.71
CA ALA A 71 -4.93 1.03 -17.40
C ALA A 71 -6.02 0.77 -18.44
N PHE A 72 -7.26 0.73 -17.96
CA PHE A 72 -8.40 1.05 -18.81
C PHE A 72 -8.39 2.57 -19.07
N LEU A 73 -8.21 2.97 -20.34
CA LEU A 73 -8.03 4.38 -20.69
C LEU A 73 -9.39 5.08 -20.88
N GLY A 74 -10.42 4.35 -21.35
CA GLY A 74 -11.75 4.87 -21.61
C GLY A 74 -12.39 4.27 -22.87
N ILE A 75 -13.54 4.83 -23.27
CA ILE A 75 -14.20 4.50 -24.54
C ILE A 75 -14.14 5.70 -25.50
N ALA A 76 -13.64 5.47 -26.70
CA ALA A 76 -13.69 6.40 -27.81
C ALA A 76 -14.98 6.21 -28.63
N VAL A 77 -15.79 7.28 -28.73
CA VAL A 77 -17.02 7.32 -29.52
C VAL A 77 -16.75 8.03 -30.84
N GLY A 78 -17.16 7.41 -31.94
CA GLY A 78 -17.16 7.99 -33.29
C GLY A 78 -18.51 7.74 -33.98
N MET A 79 -18.89 8.59 -34.94
CA MET A 79 -20.16 8.43 -35.66
C MET A 79 -19.95 7.63 -36.95
N GLY A 80 -20.58 6.46 -37.05
CA GLY A 80 -20.63 5.64 -38.25
C GLY A 80 -21.95 5.79 -39.01
N LYS A 81 -22.00 5.34 -40.27
CA LYS A 81 -23.24 5.22 -41.04
C LYS A 81 -24.22 4.26 -40.34
N GLY A 82 -25.50 4.61 -40.34
CA GLY A 82 -26.59 3.77 -39.84
C GLY A 82 -26.92 2.58 -40.77
N PHE A 83 -27.95 1.82 -40.41
CA PHE A 83 -28.47 0.75 -41.26
C PHE A 83 -28.95 1.32 -42.60
N LEU A 84 -28.60 0.66 -43.71
CA LEU A 84 -28.82 1.15 -45.08
C LEU A 84 -28.26 2.56 -45.38
N GLY A 85 -27.32 3.05 -44.56
CA GLY A 85 -26.76 4.40 -44.70
C GLY A 85 -27.65 5.54 -44.18
N ILE A 86 -28.83 5.23 -43.65
CA ILE A 86 -29.77 6.23 -43.12
C ILE A 86 -29.34 6.65 -41.71
N GLY A 87 -29.02 7.93 -41.57
CA GLY A 87 -28.58 8.54 -40.31
C GLY A 87 -27.16 8.15 -39.87
N GLN A 88 -26.71 8.76 -38.78
CA GLN A 88 -25.48 8.38 -38.08
C GLN A 88 -25.83 7.60 -36.81
N ARG A 89 -24.99 6.62 -36.46
CA ARG A 89 -25.05 5.90 -35.18
C ARG A 89 -23.69 5.92 -34.50
N PRO A 90 -23.62 6.05 -33.17
CA PRO A 90 -22.34 5.93 -32.47
C PRO A 90 -21.79 4.52 -32.63
N LYS A 91 -20.46 4.47 -32.77
CA LYS A 91 -19.61 3.28 -32.70
C LYS A 91 -18.66 3.48 -31.54
N PHE A 92 -18.47 2.44 -30.74
CA PHE A 92 -17.68 2.49 -29.52
C PHE A 92 -16.38 1.71 -29.74
N MET A 93 -15.27 2.29 -29.29
CA MET A 93 -13.99 1.58 -29.19
C MET A 93 -13.52 1.71 -27.75
N GLY A 94 -13.61 0.63 -26.98
CA GLY A 94 -12.99 0.55 -25.67
C GLY A 94 -11.49 0.40 -25.83
N VAL A 95 -10.72 1.21 -25.10
CA VAL A 95 -9.26 1.23 -25.16
C VAL A 95 -8.70 0.95 -23.77
N CYS A 96 -7.86 -0.08 -23.66
CA CYS A 96 -7.00 -0.27 -22.50
C CYS A 96 -5.56 -0.50 -22.94
N ALA A 97 -4.62 -0.08 -22.11
CA ALA A 97 -3.20 -0.32 -22.28
C ALA A 97 -2.71 -1.30 -21.22
N VAL A 98 -1.79 -2.18 -21.61
CA VAL A 98 -1.07 -3.07 -20.69
C VAL A 98 0.42 -2.83 -20.94
N ASN A 99 1.12 -2.35 -19.91
CA ASN A 99 2.58 -2.28 -19.94
C ASN A 99 3.13 -3.68 -19.60
N LEU A 100 3.85 -4.28 -20.54
CA LEU A 100 4.46 -5.59 -20.33
C LEU A 100 5.60 -5.52 -19.30
N ASP A 101 6.27 -4.37 -19.17
CA ASP A 101 7.39 -4.16 -18.24
C ASP A 101 6.95 -3.81 -16.81
N GLU A 102 5.65 -3.59 -16.58
CA GLU A 102 5.10 -3.37 -15.22
C GLU A 102 4.98 -4.67 -14.42
N TYR A 103 4.99 -5.82 -15.10
CA TYR A 103 4.84 -7.14 -14.49
C TYR A 103 6.03 -8.02 -14.87
N GLU A 104 6.76 -8.51 -13.87
CA GLU A 104 7.89 -9.43 -14.06
C GLU A 104 7.41 -10.77 -14.66
N GLU A 105 6.38 -11.36 -14.06
CA GLU A 105 5.78 -12.62 -14.50
C GLU A 105 4.75 -12.42 -15.62
N GLU A 106 4.86 -13.22 -16.68
CA GLU A 106 3.88 -13.24 -17.78
C GLU A 106 2.47 -13.64 -17.34
N ASN A 107 2.37 -14.54 -16.36
CA ASN A 107 1.11 -14.94 -15.75
C ASN A 107 0.36 -13.72 -15.16
N THR A 108 1.11 -12.77 -14.59
CA THR A 108 0.57 -11.52 -14.05
C THR A 108 0.19 -10.54 -15.18
N ARG A 109 0.90 -10.54 -16.32
CA ARG A 109 0.48 -9.81 -17.54
C ARG A 109 -0.86 -10.31 -18.07
N LEU A 110 -1.10 -11.64 -18.06
CA LEU A 110 -2.37 -12.24 -18.47
C LEU A 110 -3.52 -11.81 -17.55
N LEU A 111 -3.28 -11.82 -16.23
CA LEU A 111 -4.24 -11.33 -15.23
C LEU A 111 -4.55 -9.83 -15.44
N ALA A 112 -3.54 -8.99 -15.65
CA ALA A 112 -3.70 -7.56 -15.92
C ALA A 112 -4.48 -7.29 -17.23
N LEU A 113 -4.20 -8.04 -18.29
CA LEU A 113 -4.93 -7.98 -19.56
C LEU A 113 -6.41 -8.33 -19.36
N ALA A 114 -6.71 -9.41 -18.65
CA ALA A 114 -8.09 -9.82 -18.37
C ALA A 114 -8.81 -8.79 -17.46
N TYR A 115 -8.13 -8.28 -16.44
CA TYR A 115 -8.63 -7.25 -15.53
C TYR A 115 -9.02 -5.95 -16.27
N HIS A 116 -8.13 -5.38 -17.08
CA HIS A 116 -8.44 -4.17 -17.84
C HIS A 116 -9.42 -4.42 -19.00
N SER A 117 -9.45 -5.63 -19.55
CA SER A 117 -10.49 -6.04 -20.50
C SER A 117 -11.87 -6.04 -19.85
N PHE A 118 -12.01 -6.54 -18.62
CA PHE A 118 -13.30 -6.52 -17.89
C PHE A 118 -13.82 -5.10 -17.69
N HIS A 119 -12.99 -4.17 -17.21
CA HIS A 119 -13.34 -2.74 -17.06
C HIS A 119 -13.90 -2.14 -18.35
N THR A 120 -13.31 -2.55 -19.47
CA THR A 120 -13.70 -2.11 -20.80
C THR A 120 -15.02 -2.75 -21.25
N ILE A 121 -15.19 -4.07 -21.03
CA ILE A 121 -16.40 -4.86 -21.35
C ILE A 121 -17.61 -4.36 -20.54
N ASP A 122 -17.46 -4.16 -19.23
CA ASP A 122 -18.48 -3.60 -18.35
C ASP A 122 -19.03 -2.28 -18.91
N LEU A 123 -18.14 -1.31 -19.16
CA LEU A 123 -18.58 -0.01 -19.63
C LEU A 123 -19.14 -0.07 -21.07
N LEU A 124 -18.53 -0.84 -21.98
CA LEU A 124 -19.04 -1.02 -23.33
C LEU A 124 -20.47 -1.60 -23.32
N THR A 125 -20.74 -2.55 -22.43
CA THR A 125 -22.07 -3.15 -22.24
C THR A 125 -23.08 -2.09 -21.77
N GLN A 126 -22.70 -1.25 -20.80
CA GLN A 126 -23.56 -0.18 -20.28
C GLN A 126 -23.87 0.91 -21.34
N VAL A 127 -22.88 1.39 -22.09
CA VAL A 127 -23.08 2.48 -23.07
C VAL A 127 -23.72 2.01 -24.38
N SER A 128 -23.48 0.77 -24.78
CA SER A 128 -24.06 0.17 -26.01
C SER A 128 -25.45 -0.39 -25.80
N HIS A 129 -25.94 -0.45 -24.57
CA HIS A 129 -27.29 -0.90 -24.25
C HIS A 129 -28.34 -0.09 -25.07
N PRO A 130 -29.37 -0.71 -25.66
CA PRO A 130 -30.33 0.00 -26.53
C PRO A 130 -31.00 1.23 -25.90
N ALA A 131 -31.21 1.24 -24.58
CA ALA A 131 -31.77 2.38 -23.84
C ALA A 131 -30.82 3.61 -23.75
N ASN A 132 -29.52 3.39 -23.95
CA ASN A 132 -28.45 4.37 -23.76
C ASN A 132 -27.79 4.80 -25.07
N ILE A 133 -27.73 3.92 -26.08
CA ILE A 133 -26.93 4.11 -27.30
C ILE A 133 -27.20 5.44 -28.03
N GLY A 134 -28.45 5.92 -28.05
CA GLY A 134 -28.82 7.19 -28.69
C GLY A 134 -28.37 8.47 -27.95
N ARG A 135 -27.83 8.36 -26.73
CA ARG A 135 -27.49 9.50 -25.86
C ARG A 135 -26.07 10.05 -26.08
N PHE A 136 -25.21 9.28 -26.76
CA PHE A 136 -23.79 9.60 -26.88
C PHE A 136 -23.44 10.28 -28.21
N LYS A 137 -22.68 11.39 -28.12
CA LYS A 137 -22.06 12.07 -29.26
C LYS A 137 -20.62 11.57 -29.45
N ALA A 138 -20.00 11.86 -30.60
CA ALA A 138 -18.57 11.59 -30.78
C ALA A 138 -17.74 12.31 -29.71
N GLY A 139 -16.75 11.61 -29.15
CA GLY A 139 -15.96 12.11 -28.02
C GLY A 139 -15.43 10.97 -27.14
N ILE A 140 -14.73 11.35 -26.08
CA ILE A 140 -14.18 10.41 -25.10
C ILE A 140 -15.22 10.23 -23.98
N LEU A 141 -15.51 8.98 -23.65
CA LEU A 141 -16.24 8.59 -22.45
C LEU A 141 -15.25 7.99 -21.45
N SER A 142 -14.99 8.74 -20.38
CA SER A 142 -14.41 8.21 -19.15
C SER A 142 -15.42 8.48 -18.03
N PRO A 143 -16.05 7.45 -17.44
CA PRO A 143 -17.10 7.66 -16.46
C PRO A 143 -16.47 8.09 -15.12
N PRO A 144 -16.86 9.23 -14.53
CA PRO A 144 -16.49 9.53 -13.16
C PRO A 144 -17.21 8.53 -12.24
N ARG A 145 -16.52 7.47 -11.83
CA ARG A 145 -17.07 6.46 -10.92
C ARG A 145 -16.89 6.92 -9.47
N LYS A 146 -17.98 6.96 -8.70
CA LYS A 146 -17.91 7.19 -7.24
C LYS A 146 -17.02 6.11 -6.59
N PRO A 147 -16.26 6.41 -5.52
CA PRO A 147 -15.32 5.44 -4.92
C PRO A 147 -15.91 4.07 -4.58
N GLN A 148 -17.16 4.00 -4.10
CA GLN A 148 -17.85 2.73 -3.82
C GLN A 148 -18.16 1.92 -5.09
N VAL A 149 -18.53 2.60 -6.19
CA VAL A 149 -18.75 1.95 -7.49
C VAL A 149 -17.42 1.41 -8.05
N LEU A 150 -16.32 2.13 -7.83
CA LEU A 150 -14.99 1.70 -8.27
C LEU A 150 -14.50 0.46 -7.51
N LYS A 151 -14.67 0.40 -6.18
CA LYS A 151 -14.32 -0.81 -5.38
C LYS A 151 -15.02 -2.07 -5.87
N ARG A 152 -16.35 -2.01 -6.01
CA ARG A 152 -17.16 -3.18 -6.44
C ARG A 152 -16.89 -3.56 -7.90
N LEU A 153 -16.50 -2.60 -8.75
CA LEU A 153 -16.05 -2.86 -10.10
C LEU A 153 -14.66 -3.53 -10.14
N ASN A 154 -13.70 -3.01 -9.38
CA ASN A 154 -12.35 -3.58 -9.28
C ASN A 154 -12.44 -5.03 -8.79
N LEU A 155 -13.22 -5.28 -7.74
CA LEU A 155 -13.52 -6.63 -7.25
C LEU A 155 -14.04 -7.57 -8.34
N LYS A 156 -15.03 -7.13 -9.13
CA LYS A 156 -15.54 -7.91 -10.28
C LYS A 156 -14.45 -8.17 -11.32
N ALA A 157 -13.63 -7.17 -11.63
CA ALA A 157 -12.53 -7.28 -12.58
C ALA A 157 -11.44 -8.24 -12.08
N ASP A 158 -11.12 -8.24 -10.79
CA ASP A 158 -10.17 -9.15 -10.15
C ASP A 158 -10.69 -10.60 -10.13
N ILE A 159 -11.95 -10.82 -9.74
CA ILE A 159 -12.61 -12.14 -9.79
C ILE A 159 -12.66 -12.67 -11.23
N PHE A 160 -13.07 -11.82 -12.19
CA PHE A 160 -13.09 -12.18 -13.62
C PHE A 160 -11.70 -12.55 -14.13
N ALA A 161 -10.68 -11.74 -13.82
CA ALA A 161 -9.31 -11.96 -14.26
C ALA A 161 -8.79 -13.32 -13.77
N CYS A 162 -9.00 -13.63 -12.48
CA CYS A 162 -8.64 -14.91 -11.91
C CYS A 162 -9.39 -16.08 -12.56
N LEU A 163 -10.73 -16.03 -12.62
CA LEU A 163 -11.52 -17.11 -13.24
C LEU A 163 -11.14 -17.37 -14.71
N TYR A 164 -10.85 -16.31 -15.47
CA TYR A 164 -10.42 -16.42 -16.86
C TYR A 164 -8.99 -16.95 -16.97
N ALA A 165 -8.04 -16.38 -16.21
CA ALA A 165 -6.63 -16.80 -16.23
C ALA A 165 -6.43 -18.24 -15.74
N SER A 166 -7.25 -18.72 -14.79
CA SER A 166 -7.20 -20.11 -14.32
C SER A 166 -7.39 -21.14 -15.43
N ARG A 167 -8.01 -20.77 -16.57
CA ARG A 167 -8.07 -21.65 -17.74
C ARG A 167 -6.69 -21.99 -18.33
N PHE A 168 -5.71 -21.10 -18.14
CA PHE A 168 -4.36 -21.20 -18.69
C PHE A 168 -3.34 -21.62 -17.62
N ILE A 169 -3.45 -21.07 -16.41
CA ILE A 169 -2.46 -21.24 -15.33
C ILE A 169 -3.01 -21.93 -14.07
N GLY A 170 -4.23 -22.47 -14.14
CA GLY A 170 -4.89 -23.17 -13.04
C GLY A 170 -5.08 -22.30 -11.79
N ARG A 171 -5.15 -22.95 -10.62
CA ARG A 171 -5.32 -22.29 -9.32
C ARG A 171 -4.24 -21.25 -8.99
N ASN A 172 -3.09 -21.26 -9.69
CA ASN A 172 -2.03 -20.28 -9.49
C ASN A 172 -2.47 -18.84 -9.83
N ALA A 173 -3.47 -18.65 -10.70
CA ALA A 173 -4.06 -17.34 -10.98
C ALA A 173 -4.54 -16.62 -9.70
N LEU A 174 -5.24 -17.36 -8.83
CA LEU A 174 -5.77 -16.86 -7.57
C LEU A 174 -4.64 -16.46 -6.62
N LYS A 175 -3.59 -17.28 -6.53
CA LYS A 175 -2.43 -17.02 -5.66
C LYS A 175 -1.64 -15.79 -6.12
N LEU A 176 -1.29 -15.70 -7.41
CA LEU A 176 -0.53 -14.58 -7.96
C LEU A 176 -1.29 -13.27 -7.76
N TRP A 177 -2.56 -13.21 -8.19
CA TRP A 177 -3.34 -11.99 -8.08
C TRP A 177 -3.70 -11.63 -6.63
N GLY A 178 -3.91 -12.64 -5.77
CA GLY A 178 -4.10 -12.46 -4.34
C GLY A 178 -2.90 -11.76 -3.70
N LYS A 179 -1.68 -12.26 -3.97
CA LYS A 179 -0.43 -11.64 -3.53
C LYS A 179 -0.27 -10.21 -4.04
N GLU A 180 -0.44 -9.98 -5.34
CA GLU A 180 -0.36 -8.65 -5.96
C GLU A 180 -1.27 -7.63 -5.27
N ARG A 181 -2.51 -8.02 -4.92
CA ARG A 181 -3.45 -7.13 -4.24
C ARG A 181 -3.19 -7.00 -2.74
N ALA A 182 -2.73 -8.07 -2.07
CA ALA A 182 -2.45 -8.09 -0.64
C ALA A 182 -1.21 -7.27 -0.25
N VAL A 183 -0.24 -7.09 -1.16
CA VAL A 183 0.97 -6.29 -0.89
C VAL A 183 0.71 -4.78 -0.99
N LEU A 184 -0.25 -4.32 -1.82
CA LEU A 184 -0.50 -2.89 -2.04
C LEU A 184 -0.76 -2.04 -0.78
N PRO A 185 -1.51 -2.50 0.26
CA PRO A 185 -1.70 -1.73 1.49
C PRO A 185 -0.39 -1.52 2.28
N LEU A 186 0.60 -2.39 2.09
CA LEU A 186 1.84 -2.44 2.87
C LEU A 186 2.99 -1.62 2.24
N LEU A 187 2.76 -0.99 1.08
CA LEU A 187 3.78 -0.23 0.35
C LEU A 187 3.41 1.24 0.24
N ALA A 188 4.33 2.12 0.65
CA ALA A 188 4.28 3.52 0.24
C ALA A 188 4.53 3.62 -1.27
N GLY A 189 3.57 4.16 -2.02
CA GLY A 189 3.80 4.51 -3.41
C GLY A 189 2.72 5.40 -3.99
N PRO A 190 3.10 6.45 -4.75
CA PRO A 190 2.16 7.46 -5.21
C PRO A 190 1.12 6.84 -6.15
N LYS A 191 -0.14 7.19 -5.92
CA LYS A 191 -1.31 6.70 -6.67
C LYS A 191 -1.60 5.20 -6.52
N HIS A 192 -0.99 4.50 -5.56
CA HIS A 192 -1.51 3.21 -5.11
C HIS A 192 -2.83 3.44 -4.40
N GLY A 193 -3.90 2.80 -4.88
CA GLY A 193 -5.24 2.91 -4.31
C GLY A 193 -5.70 1.60 -3.68
N PRO A 194 -5.01 1.05 -2.65
CA PRO A 194 -5.30 -0.29 -2.12
C PRO A 194 -6.73 -0.40 -1.59
N HIS A 195 -7.25 0.65 -0.97
CA HIS A 195 -8.65 0.76 -0.52
C HIS A 195 -9.68 0.62 -1.67
N THR A 196 -9.26 0.67 -2.94
CA THR A 196 -10.11 0.40 -4.12
C THR A 196 -9.99 -1.03 -4.65
N MET A 197 -9.10 -1.86 -4.11
CA MET A 197 -8.76 -3.20 -4.60
C MET A 197 -9.08 -4.30 -3.56
N PRO A 198 -10.36 -4.51 -3.19
CA PRO A 198 -10.78 -5.42 -2.11
C PRO A 198 -10.74 -6.91 -2.52
N PHE A 199 -9.85 -7.30 -3.44
CA PHE A 199 -9.76 -8.69 -3.88
C PHE A 199 -9.33 -9.68 -2.77
N PRO A 200 -8.40 -9.35 -1.85
CA PRO A 200 -7.95 -10.29 -0.82
C PRO A 200 -9.11 -10.84 0.01
N ILE A 201 -10.03 -9.99 0.49
CA ILE A 201 -11.20 -10.42 1.29
C ILE A 201 -12.17 -11.35 0.55
N ALA A 202 -12.11 -11.40 -0.79
CA ALA A 202 -12.92 -12.30 -1.60
C ALA A 202 -12.21 -13.59 -2.01
N LEU A 203 -10.90 -13.72 -1.76
CA LEU A 203 -10.13 -14.86 -2.23
C LEU A 203 -10.58 -16.20 -1.63
N PRO A 204 -10.90 -16.34 -0.32
CA PRO A 204 -11.32 -17.64 0.24
C PRO A 204 -12.62 -18.16 -0.39
N MET A 205 -13.58 -17.26 -0.66
CA MET A 205 -14.82 -17.58 -1.39
C MET A 205 -14.51 -17.97 -2.85
N LEU A 206 -13.57 -17.28 -3.49
CA LEU A 206 -13.16 -17.57 -4.86
C LEU A 206 -12.39 -18.89 -4.99
N GLU A 207 -11.60 -19.28 -3.98
CA GLU A 207 -10.97 -20.60 -3.95
C GLU A 207 -12.00 -21.72 -3.84
N SER A 208 -12.98 -21.61 -2.94
CA SER A 208 -14.08 -22.58 -2.83
C SER A 208 -14.86 -22.71 -4.14
N ALA A 209 -15.27 -21.59 -4.73
CA ALA A 209 -16.01 -21.59 -5.99
C ALA A 209 -15.14 -22.06 -7.18
N TYR A 210 -13.82 -21.81 -7.14
CA TYR A 210 -12.92 -22.34 -8.17
C TYR A 210 -12.89 -23.86 -8.14
N ASP A 211 -12.84 -24.48 -6.95
CA ASP A 211 -12.87 -25.93 -6.83
C ASP A 211 -14.19 -26.51 -7.40
N ASP A 212 -15.34 -25.85 -7.18
CA ASP A 212 -16.64 -26.22 -7.76
C ASP A 212 -16.74 -26.05 -9.29
N TYR A 213 -16.16 -24.98 -9.85
CA TYR A 213 -16.35 -24.60 -11.26
C TYR A 213 -15.17 -24.93 -12.20
N SER A 214 -14.01 -25.31 -11.66
CA SER A 214 -12.75 -25.51 -12.41
C SER A 214 -12.91 -26.45 -13.62
N GLU A 215 -13.52 -27.61 -13.42
CA GLU A 215 -13.83 -28.57 -14.49
C GLU A 215 -14.70 -28.00 -15.60
N THR A 216 -15.68 -27.16 -15.24
CA THR A 216 -16.60 -26.55 -16.20
C THR A 216 -15.88 -25.48 -17.01
N LEU A 217 -15.11 -24.61 -16.34
CA LEU A 217 -14.30 -23.58 -16.99
C LEU A 217 -13.23 -24.17 -17.92
N ALA A 218 -12.59 -25.28 -17.54
CA ALA A 218 -11.61 -25.98 -18.37
C ALA A 218 -12.18 -26.46 -19.73
N LYS A 219 -13.47 -26.84 -19.75
CA LYS A 219 -14.20 -27.29 -20.95
C LYS A 219 -14.65 -26.14 -21.85
N LEU A 220 -14.63 -24.89 -21.36
CA LEU A 220 -14.96 -23.70 -22.14
C LEU A 220 -13.72 -23.08 -22.80
N SER A 221 -13.95 -22.32 -23.87
CA SER A 221 -12.95 -21.51 -24.58
C SER A 221 -13.63 -20.33 -25.27
N GLY A 222 -12.88 -19.27 -25.62
CA GLY A 222 -13.42 -18.17 -26.40
C GLY A 222 -14.55 -17.41 -25.70
N GLU A 223 -15.53 -16.98 -26.50
CA GLU A 223 -16.72 -16.26 -26.04
C GLU A 223 -17.49 -16.99 -24.92
N PRO A 224 -17.81 -18.30 -25.00
CA PRO A 224 -18.46 -19.03 -23.90
C PRO A 224 -17.72 -18.90 -22.56
N LEU A 225 -16.38 -18.98 -22.57
CA LEU A 225 -15.57 -18.82 -21.36
C LEU A 225 -15.69 -17.41 -20.80
N VAL A 226 -15.45 -16.37 -21.63
CA VAL A 226 -15.57 -14.96 -21.23
C VAL A 226 -16.97 -14.67 -20.65
N LYS A 227 -18.03 -15.21 -21.28
CA LYS A 227 -19.40 -15.06 -20.79
C LYS A 227 -19.63 -15.70 -19.42
N ALA A 228 -19.13 -16.92 -19.22
CA ALA A 228 -19.24 -17.63 -17.94
C ALA A 228 -18.51 -16.90 -16.81
N CYS A 229 -17.25 -16.48 -17.06
CA CYS A 229 -16.47 -15.72 -16.10
C CYS A 229 -17.14 -14.38 -15.73
N ILE A 230 -17.79 -13.68 -16.68
CA ILE A 230 -18.56 -12.46 -16.38
C ILE A 230 -19.78 -12.76 -15.49
N SER A 231 -20.50 -13.87 -15.70
CA SER A 231 -21.65 -14.24 -14.85
C SER A 231 -21.20 -14.50 -13.41
N LEU A 232 -20.24 -15.42 -13.26
CA LEU A 232 -19.67 -15.79 -11.96
C LEU A 232 -19.08 -14.58 -11.23
N ALA A 233 -18.32 -13.72 -11.91
CA ALA A 233 -17.78 -12.50 -11.31
C ALA A 233 -18.88 -11.55 -10.81
N ASN A 234 -20.00 -11.43 -11.51
CA ASN A 234 -21.15 -10.65 -11.04
C ASN A 234 -21.80 -11.28 -9.81
N GLU A 235 -22.10 -12.58 -9.86
CA GLU A 235 -22.75 -13.35 -8.79
C GLU A 235 -21.91 -13.33 -7.50
N MET A 236 -20.63 -13.68 -7.59
CA MET A 236 -19.71 -13.75 -6.46
C MET A 236 -19.44 -12.36 -5.87
N SER A 237 -19.25 -11.33 -6.69
CA SER A 237 -19.08 -9.96 -6.19
C SER A 237 -20.33 -9.42 -5.46
N ALA A 238 -21.51 -10.01 -5.67
CA ALA A 238 -22.73 -9.63 -4.97
C ALA A 238 -22.83 -10.27 -3.56
N MET A 239 -22.11 -11.36 -3.32
CA MET A 239 -21.99 -11.98 -1.99
C MET A 239 -21.11 -11.15 -1.04
N ILE A 240 -20.17 -10.37 -1.58
CA ILE A 240 -19.35 -9.43 -0.80
C ILE A 240 -20.19 -8.18 -0.47
N THR A 241 -20.51 -8.02 0.81
CA THR A 241 -21.36 -6.93 1.31
C THR A 241 -20.63 -5.59 1.34
N ASP A 242 -21.37 -4.47 1.39
CA ASP A 242 -20.75 -3.16 1.59
C ASP A 242 -20.03 -3.05 2.96
N THR A 243 -20.43 -3.84 3.97
CA THR A 243 -19.71 -3.96 5.25
C THR A 243 -18.32 -4.56 5.05
N ASN A 244 -18.19 -5.65 4.29
CA ASN A 244 -16.87 -6.24 4.02
C ASN A 244 -15.99 -5.31 3.18
N LEU A 245 -16.60 -4.57 2.23
CA LEU A 245 -15.88 -3.51 1.51
C LEU A 245 -15.43 -2.37 2.43
N GLN A 246 -16.10 -2.14 3.56
CA GLN A 246 -15.68 -1.16 4.57
C GLN A 246 -14.55 -1.70 5.45
N GLU A 247 -14.66 -2.95 5.94
CA GLU A 247 -13.60 -3.63 6.70
C GLU A 247 -12.25 -3.64 5.96
N TRP A 248 -12.27 -3.80 4.63
CA TRP A 248 -11.06 -3.68 3.80
C TRP A 248 -10.43 -2.28 3.80
N ILE A 249 -11.25 -1.23 3.82
CA ILE A 249 -10.76 0.17 3.90
C ILE A 249 -10.19 0.42 5.28
N ASP A 250 -10.89 -0.05 6.32
CA ASP A 250 -10.50 0.13 7.72
C ASP A 250 -9.17 -0.58 8.03
N PHE A 251 -8.81 -1.61 7.25
CA PHE A 251 -7.45 -2.16 7.21
C PHE A 251 -6.48 -1.34 6.35
N CYS A 252 -6.88 -0.96 5.12
CA CYS A 252 -5.99 -0.27 4.18
C CYS A 252 -5.52 1.12 4.61
N VAL A 253 -6.37 1.88 5.31
CA VAL A 253 -6.06 3.25 5.75
C VAL A 253 -4.90 3.26 6.77
N PRO A 254 -4.98 2.56 7.91
CA PRO A 254 -3.87 2.51 8.87
C PRO A 254 -2.63 1.79 8.31
N ALA A 255 -2.81 0.75 7.47
CA ALA A 255 -1.68 0.11 6.79
C ALA A 255 -0.89 1.09 5.91
N GLN A 256 -1.59 1.95 5.16
CA GLN A 256 -0.96 2.98 4.34
C GLN A 256 -0.36 4.11 5.18
N ASP A 257 -1.02 4.56 6.25
CA ASP A 257 -0.47 5.60 7.15
C ASP A 257 0.91 5.16 7.68
N MET A 258 1.00 3.93 8.20
CA MET A 258 2.27 3.34 8.64
C MET A 258 3.27 3.18 7.48
N ALA A 259 2.86 2.67 6.31
CA ALA A 259 3.77 2.52 5.17
C ALA A 259 4.38 3.86 4.72
N TRP A 260 3.59 4.94 4.70
CA TRP A 260 4.07 6.28 4.35
C TRP A 260 5.01 6.86 5.41
N GLN A 261 4.78 6.54 6.69
CA GLN A 261 5.68 6.76 7.83
C GLN A 261 6.82 5.73 7.91
N GLY A 262 7.23 5.13 6.79
CA GLY A 262 8.46 4.33 6.69
C GLY A 262 8.43 2.94 7.31
N PHE A 263 7.33 2.54 7.95
CA PHE A 263 7.19 1.18 8.49
C PHE A 263 7.23 0.13 7.38
N ASN A 264 7.90 -0.98 7.66
CA ASN A 264 8.03 -2.10 6.75
C ASN A 264 6.80 -3.04 6.85
N ALA A 265 6.67 -3.94 5.87
CA ALA A 265 5.50 -4.81 5.78
C ALA A 265 5.34 -5.81 6.94
N GLU A 266 6.43 -6.25 7.58
CA GLU A 266 6.40 -7.13 8.76
C GLU A 266 5.87 -6.38 9.99
N GLU A 267 6.29 -5.13 10.16
CA GLU A 267 5.80 -4.21 11.20
C GLU A 267 4.32 -3.90 11.02
N ILE A 268 3.88 -3.52 9.82
CA ILE A 268 2.48 -3.16 9.52
C ILE A 268 1.54 -4.35 9.79
N ILE A 269 1.93 -5.58 9.41
CA ILE A 269 1.12 -6.77 9.69
C ILE A 269 1.07 -7.04 11.21
N SER A 270 2.20 -6.95 11.91
CA SER A 270 2.22 -7.09 13.38
C SER A 270 1.37 -6.02 14.10
N ALA A 271 1.32 -4.80 13.58
CA ALA A 271 0.48 -3.72 14.09
C ALA A 271 -1.01 -4.07 14.00
N ALA A 272 -1.45 -4.59 12.84
CA ALA A 272 -2.81 -5.04 12.62
C ALA A 272 -3.20 -6.21 13.54
N LEU A 273 -2.32 -7.20 13.70
CA LEU A 273 -2.56 -8.39 14.53
C LEU A 273 -2.55 -8.08 16.04
N SER A 274 -1.78 -7.09 16.48
CA SER A 274 -1.69 -6.66 17.89
C SER A 274 -2.82 -5.74 18.34
N SER A 275 -3.54 -5.07 17.42
CA SER A 275 -4.65 -4.14 17.72
C SER A 275 -5.69 -4.73 18.70
N GLY A 276 -6.15 -3.97 19.69
CA GLY A 276 -6.78 -4.55 20.89
C GLY A 276 -8.14 -5.23 20.68
N SER A 277 -9.03 -4.62 19.90
CA SER A 277 -10.49 -4.81 20.01
C SER A 277 -11.19 -5.36 18.77
N ASN A 278 -10.64 -5.18 17.56
CA ASN A 278 -11.36 -5.48 16.31
C ASN A 278 -10.94 -6.84 15.69
N PRO A 279 -11.78 -7.89 15.75
CA PRO A 279 -11.45 -9.20 15.19
C PRO A 279 -11.41 -9.24 13.66
N PHE A 280 -12.11 -8.32 12.98
CA PHE A 280 -12.13 -8.26 11.52
C PHE A 280 -10.79 -7.74 10.96
N LEU A 281 -10.20 -6.71 11.59
CA LEU A 281 -8.87 -6.23 11.23
C LEU A 281 -7.79 -7.31 11.41
N LYS A 282 -7.88 -8.12 12.48
CA LYS A 282 -6.99 -9.28 12.67
C LYS A 282 -7.18 -10.34 11.60
N SER A 283 -8.42 -10.68 11.26
CA SER A 283 -8.73 -11.62 10.19
C SER A 283 -8.16 -11.17 8.84
N ILE A 284 -8.29 -9.88 8.50
CA ILE A 284 -7.70 -9.30 7.28
C ILE A 284 -6.17 -9.27 7.38
N GLY A 285 -5.59 -8.98 8.55
CA GLY A 285 -4.15 -9.02 8.79
C GLY A 285 -3.54 -10.41 8.54
N PHE A 286 -4.17 -11.48 9.06
CA PHE A 286 -3.76 -12.86 8.77
C PHE A 286 -3.90 -13.18 7.27
N LEU A 287 -5.03 -12.82 6.67
CA LEU A 287 -5.31 -13.06 5.26
C LEU A 287 -4.28 -12.39 4.33
N VAL A 288 -3.87 -11.16 4.67
CA VAL A 288 -2.82 -10.41 3.96
C VAL A 288 -1.44 -11.01 4.21
N SER A 289 -1.13 -11.40 5.46
CA SER A 289 0.12 -12.08 5.84
C SER A 289 0.35 -13.36 5.03
N ASP A 290 -0.68 -14.21 4.93
CA ASP A 290 -0.62 -15.47 4.20
C ASP A 290 -0.47 -15.25 2.69
N MET A 291 -1.27 -14.35 2.09
CA MET A 291 -1.20 -14.04 0.64
C MET A 291 0.12 -13.39 0.23
N ALA A 292 0.58 -12.41 1.01
CA ALA A 292 1.86 -11.76 0.77
C ALA A 292 3.05 -12.70 1.05
N SER A 293 2.83 -13.75 1.85
CA SER A 293 3.86 -14.64 2.42
C SER A 293 4.87 -13.87 3.27
N ILE A 294 4.39 -12.85 3.99
CA ILE A 294 5.16 -11.99 4.88
C ILE A 294 4.86 -12.40 6.32
N LYS A 295 5.91 -12.62 7.12
CA LYS A 295 5.75 -12.99 8.53
C LYS A 295 5.65 -11.72 9.39
N PRO A 296 4.74 -11.67 10.37
CA PRO A 296 4.71 -10.57 11.34
C PRO A 296 6.00 -10.58 12.18
N ASP A 297 6.62 -9.42 12.42
CA ASP A 297 7.73 -9.33 13.37
C ASP A 297 7.22 -9.44 14.81
N SER A 298 7.73 -10.45 15.53
CA SER A 298 7.37 -10.77 16.90
C SER A 298 8.16 -10.01 17.97
N LYS A 299 9.10 -9.13 17.58
CA LYS A 299 10.00 -8.41 18.50
C LYS A 299 9.57 -6.99 18.83
N ILE A 300 8.57 -6.45 18.14
CA ILE A 300 8.18 -5.04 18.27
C ILE A 300 7.49 -4.80 19.62
N ASP A 301 8.00 -3.84 20.38
CA ASP A 301 7.32 -3.30 21.54
C ASP A 301 6.31 -2.24 21.11
N TRP A 302 5.06 -2.66 20.92
CA TRP A 302 3.95 -1.78 20.55
C TRP A 302 3.60 -0.73 21.62
N ASN A 303 4.12 -0.84 22.85
CA ASN A 303 3.99 0.23 23.84
C ASN A 303 4.87 1.45 23.51
N ASN A 304 5.91 1.28 22.69
CA ASN A 304 6.89 2.31 22.31
C ASN A 304 6.81 2.71 20.83
N THR A 305 5.92 2.08 20.05
CA THR A 305 5.94 2.15 18.59
C THR A 305 4.60 2.65 18.08
N TYR A 306 4.62 3.54 17.08
CA TYR A 306 3.39 4.02 16.46
C TYR A 306 2.59 2.86 15.83
N ASN A 307 1.31 2.77 16.16
CA ASN A 307 0.40 1.79 15.59
C ASN A 307 -0.91 2.48 15.17
N ALA A 308 -1.10 2.64 13.86
CA ALA A 308 -2.29 3.29 13.30
C ALA A 308 -3.59 2.46 13.45
N PHE A 309 -3.51 1.17 13.79
CA PHE A 309 -4.66 0.30 13.98
C PHE A 309 -5.29 0.38 15.40
N LEU A 310 -4.69 1.16 16.31
CA LEU A 310 -5.24 1.41 17.64
C LEU A 310 -6.29 2.53 17.61
N ASP A 311 -7.15 2.58 18.64
CA ASP A 311 -8.10 3.69 18.78
C ASP A 311 -7.35 5.01 19.04
N LYS A 312 -7.90 6.15 18.57
CA LYS A 312 -7.24 7.47 18.67
C LYS A 312 -6.77 7.83 20.08
N VAL A 313 -7.55 7.44 21.10
CA VAL A 313 -7.25 7.68 22.52
C VAL A 313 -6.10 6.79 23.01
N GLU A 314 -6.01 5.55 22.52
CA GLU A 314 -4.89 4.65 22.80
C GLU A 314 -3.59 5.16 22.16
N ILE A 315 -3.66 5.64 20.91
CA ILE A 315 -2.53 6.27 20.20
C ILE A 315 -2.03 7.50 20.96
N GLU A 316 -2.94 8.39 21.39
CA GLU A 316 -2.58 9.59 22.17
C GLU A 316 -1.96 9.21 23.53
N THR A 317 -2.48 8.18 24.19
CA THR A 317 -1.93 7.66 25.45
C THR A 317 -0.52 7.10 25.24
N ALA A 318 -0.31 6.29 24.20
CA ALA A 318 1.00 5.73 23.84
C ALA A 318 2.01 6.81 23.42
N HIS A 319 1.56 7.86 22.71
CA HIS A 319 2.38 9.02 22.36
C HIS A 319 2.91 9.71 23.62
N ASN A 320 2.03 10.05 24.57
CA ASN A 320 2.43 10.68 25.84
C ASN A 320 3.44 9.79 26.61
N GLN A 321 3.19 8.48 26.69
CA GLN A 321 4.12 7.55 27.35
C GLN A 321 5.49 7.44 26.63
N ALA A 322 5.52 7.56 25.30
CA ALA A 322 6.78 7.61 24.54
C ALA A 322 7.54 8.92 24.81
N VAL A 323 6.83 10.05 24.86
CA VAL A 323 7.37 11.37 25.24
C VAL A 323 8.00 11.33 26.65
N ASP A 324 7.27 10.84 27.65
CA ASP A 324 7.76 10.75 29.04
C ASP A 324 9.04 9.91 29.12
N ARG A 325 9.06 8.72 28.49
CA ARG A 325 10.23 7.83 28.49
C ARG A 325 11.44 8.44 27.78
N ALA A 326 11.23 9.14 26.67
CA ALA A 326 12.29 9.85 25.97
C ALA A 326 12.91 10.93 26.87
N LEU A 327 12.08 11.71 27.59
CA LEU A 327 12.56 12.71 28.54
C LEU A 327 13.40 12.08 29.67
N GLU A 328 12.90 11.01 30.31
CA GLU A 328 13.62 10.29 31.38
C GLU A 328 15.01 9.81 30.93
N GLN A 329 15.08 9.20 29.75
CA GLN A 329 16.34 8.72 29.18
C GLN A 329 17.31 9.87 28.91
N LEU A 330 16.85 10.91 28.20
CA LEU A 330 17.70 12.04 27.80
C LEU A 330 18.18 12.88 28.99
N LEU A 331 17.37 13.01 30.04
CA LEU A 331 17.80 13.65 31.30
C LEU A 331 18.85 12.81 32.03
N THR A 332 18.75 11.48 31.98
CA THR A 332 19.74 10.57 32.57
C THR A 332 21.07 10.64 31.82
N GLU A 333 21.02 10.63 30.48
CA GLU A 333 22.20 10.80 29.62
C GLU A 333 22.85 12.18 29.77
N GLY A 334 22.04 13.24 29.79
CA GLY A 334 22.52 14.61 29.98
C GLY A 334 23.17 14.84 31.35
N LEU A 335 22.70 14.14 32.40
CA LEU A 335 23.31 14.18 33.72
C LEU A 335 24.64 13.42 33.77
N ALA A 336 24.75 12.28 33.08
CA ALA A 336 25.99 11.51 32.97
C ALA A 336 27.07 12.21 32.12
N LEU A 337 26.67 13.09 31.21
CA LEU A 337 27.55 13.89 30.34
C LEU A 337 27.75 15.35 30.81
N GLU A 338 27.12 15.74 31.92
CA GLU A 338 27.08 17.13 32.43
C GLU A 338 26.71 18.17 31.34
N SER A 339 25.78 17.83 30.44
CA SER A 339 25.49 18.60 29.23
C SER A 339 24.06 18.42 28.72
N SER A 340 23.43 19.49 28.23
CA SER A 340 22.13 19.41 27.54
C SER A 340 22.19 18.86 26.11
N ALA A 341 23.37 18.50 25.60
CA ALA A 341 23.54 18.05 24.21
C ALA A 341 22.60 16.89 23.79
N PRO A 342 22.32 15.86 24.61
CA PRO A 342 21.36 14.81 24.24
C PRO A 342 19.95 15.34 23.96
N LEU A 343 19.47 16.29 24.78
CA LEU A 343 18.15 16.91 24.61
C LEU A 343 18.05 17.69 23.30
N ARG A 344 19.09 18.47 22.93
CA ARG A 344 19.14 19.20 21.64
C ARG A 344 19.22 18.25 20.45
N ALA A 345 20.09 17.24 20.52
CA ALA A 345 20.24 16.25 19.46
C ALA A 345 18.93 15.49 19.20
N ALA A 346 18.22 15.08 20.25
CA ALA A 346 16.92 14.43 20.14
C ALA A 346 15.83 15.36 19.58
N ALA A 347 15.81 16.63 19.98
CA ALA A 347 14.87 17.62 19.42
C ALA A 347 15.10 17.85 17.93
N ASN A 348 16.36 18.02 17.52
CA ASN A 348 16.73 18.20 16.11
C ASN A 348 16.36 16.96 15.30
N TYR A 349 16.66 15.76 15.80
CA TYR A 349 16.23 14.49 15.19
C TYR A 349 14.71 14.42 15.01
N GLN A 350 13.93 14.71 16.05
CA GLN A 350 12.46 14.71 15.97
C GLN A 350 11.91 15.72 14.96
N ASN A 351 12.52 16.90 14.84
CA ASN A 351 12.16 17.90 13.83
C ASN A 351 12.53 17.47 12.40
N GLU A 352 13.65 16.78 12.22
CA GLU A 352 13.99 16.17 10.93
C GLU A 352 12.99 15.07 10.54
N GLU A 353 12.64 14.19 11.48
CA GLU A 353 11.73 13.06 11.25
C GLU A 353 10.28 13.49 10.96
N LEU A 354 9.86 14.70 11.40
CA LEU A 354 8.60 15.31 10.95
C LEU A 354 8.54 15.53 9.43
N LEU A 355 9.67 15.78 8.76
CA LEU A 355 9.74 15.88 7.29
C LEU A 355 9.39 14.55 6.59
N HIS A 356 9.43 13.44 7.34
CA HIS A 356 9.07 12.11 6.86
C HIS A 356 7.68 11.65 7.33
N GLY A 357 7.01 12.47 8.15
CA GLY A 357 5.69 12.21 8.71
C GLY A 357 5.69 11.62 10.11
N HIS A 358 6.86 11.38 10.72
CA HIS A 358 6.98 10.67 11.99
C HIS A 358 6.65 11.63 13.15
N SER A 359 5.36 11.71 13.50
CA SER A 359 4.84 12.58 14.55
C SER A 359 4.81 11.91 15.94
N PHE A 360 4.83 10.59 16.01
CA PHE A 360 4.73 9.83 17.27
C PHE A 360 5.94 10.05 18.18
N GLY A 361 5.70 10.30 19.47
CA GLY A 361 6.76 10.63 20.44
C GLY A 361 7.38 12.03 20.30
N TRP A 362 6.93 12.85 19.33
CA TRP A 362 7.48 14.18 19.11
C TRP A 362 7.19 15.13 20.28
N CYS A 363 8.24 15.77 20.77
CA CYS A 363 8.24 16.75 21.86
C CYS A 363 9.39 17.78 21.70
N ALA A 364 9.89 17.99 20.47
CA ALA A 364 11.14 18.71 20.21
C ALA A 364 11.21 20.12 20.81
N ALA A 365 10.12 20.90 20.72
CA ALA A 365 10.03 22.23 21.32
C ALA A 365 10.24 22.20 22.85
N ALA A 366 9.67 21.20 23.52
CA ALA A 366 9.82 21.01 24.96
C ALA A 366 11.24 20.53 25.32
N LEU A 367 11.82 19.62 24.52
CA LEU A 367 13.21 19.18 24.68
C LEU A 367 14.22 20.33 24.52
N GLN A 368 14.04 21.23 23.55
CA GLN A 368 14.84 22.44 23.38
C GLN A 368 14.71 23.40 24.58
N ALA A 369 13.49 23.60 25.10
CA ALA A 369 13.26 24.42 26.28
C ALA A 369 13.93 23.81 27.53
N SER A 370 13.76 22.51 27.75
CA SER A 370 14.47 21.74 28.78
C SER A 370 15.99 21.84 28.65
N ALA A 371 16.53 21.80 27.43
CA ALA A 371 17.97 21.92 27.20
C ALA A 371 18.52 23.28 27.67
N ARG A 372 17.81 24.37 27.36
CA ARG A 372 18.15 25.72 27.85
C ARG A 372 18.07 25.81 29.37
N ALA A 373 17.02 25.24 29.99
CA ALA A 373 16.86 25.23 31.44
C ALA A 373 17.95 24.38 32.15
N PHE A 374 18.35 23.26 31.54
CA PHE A 374 19.41 22.37 32.03
C PHE A 374 20.78 23.07 32.06
N ASP A 375 21.20 23.66 30.93
CA ASP A 375 22.45 24.43 30.85
C ASP A 375 22.44 25.64 31.81
N ASN A 376 21.31 26.34 31.91
CA ASN A 376 21.18 27.48 32.81
C ASN A 376 21.33 27.06 34.28
N ALA A 377 20.71 25.94 34.67
CA ALA A 377 20.82 25.40 36.01
C ALA A 377 22.24 24.91 36.33
N LEU A 378 22.92 24.21 35.41
CA LEU A 378 24.33 23.83 35.54
C LEU A 378 25.22 25.06 35.81
N ASN A 379 25.09 26.10 34.99
CA ASN A 379 25.90 27.33 35.10
C ASN A 379 25.68 28.10 36.42
N HIS A 380 24.53 27.92 37.09
CA HIS A 380 24.20 28.57 38.35
C HIS A 380 24.27 27.64 39.58
N GLY A 381 24.74 26.40 39.44
CA GLY A 381 24.83 25.44 40.54
C GLY A 381 23.49 24.95 41.09
N LEU A 382 22.43 25.01 40.27
CA LEU A 382 21.10 24.50 40.58
C LEU A 382 20.95 23.05 40.08
N VAL A 383 19.93 22.32 40.55
CA VAL A 383 19.67 20.92 40.15
C VAL A 383 19.14 20.88 38.69
N PRO A 384 19.93 20.41 37.70
CA PRO A 384 19.59 20.62 36.29
C PRO A 384 18.36 19.84 35.83
N VAL A 385 18.21 18.61 36.32
CA VAL A 385 17.06 17.73 36.04
C VAL A 385 15.74 18.37 36.46
N GLN A 386 15.71 19.04 37.63
CA GLN A 386 14.46 19.63 38.14
C GLN A 386 14.05 20.88 37.35
N ALA A 387 15.03 21.71 36.96
CA ALA A 387 14.79 22.86 36.10
C ALA A 387 14.31 22.43 34.71
N ALA A 388 14.97 21.43 34.12
CA ALA A 388 14.64 20.92 32.79
C ALA A 388 13.22 20.32 32.70
N ARG A 389 12.75 19.61 33.75
CA ARG A 389 11.38 19.07 33.83
C ARG A 389 10.31 20.14 33.90
N LEU A 390 10.51 21.15 34.75
CA LEU A 390 9.54 22.23 34.93
C LEU A 390 9.30 22.97 33.61
N GLU A 391 10.38 23.25 32.87
CA GLU A 391 10.32 23.89 31.56
C GLU A 391 9.73 22.96 30.49
N PHE A 392 9.97 21.64 30.59
CA PHE A 392 9.38 20.63 29.72
C PHE A 392 7.85 20.66 29.80
N GLU A 393 7.30 20.51 31.01
CA GLU A 393 5.85 20.43 31.26
C GLU A 393 5.13 21.72 30.79
N GLY A 394 5.72 22.88 31.10
CA GLY A 394 5.21 24.19 30.66
C GLY A 394 5.18 24.36 29.14
N THR A 395 6.19 23.83 28.44
CA THR A 395 6.28 23.94 26.97
C THR A 395 5.42 22.87 26.28
N TYR A 396 5.50 21.62 26.72
CA TYR A 396 4.79 20.48 26.12
C TYR A 396 3.27 20.68 26.12
N SER A 397 2.71 21.28 27.18
CA SER A 397 1.27 21.58 27.30
C SER A 397 0.70 22.46 26.17
N GLN A 398 1.55 23.15 25.40
CA GLN A 398 1.18 23.99 24.26
C GLN A 398 0.97 23.17 22.97
N PHE A 399 1.53 21.95 22.89
CA PHE A 399 1.52 21.10 21.70
C PHE A 399 0.56 19.93 21.89
N LYS A 400 -0.61 20.00 21.25
CA LYS A 400 -1.59 18.90 21.26
C LYS A 400 -1.19 17.83 20.25
N TRP A 401 -1.27 16.56 20.64
CA TRP A 401 -0.99 15.41 19.78
C TRP A 401 -1.61 15.52 18.38
N GLN A 402 -2.91 15.83 18.29
CA GLN A 402 -3.61 15.95 17.00
C GLN A 402 -2.95 17.00 16.09
N THR A 403 -2.51 18.15 16.61
CA THR A 403 -1.86 19.20 15.80
C THR A 403 -0.47 18.76 15.31
N VAL A 404 0.26 17.97 16.11
CA VAL A 404 1.53 17.36 15.71
C VAL A 404 1.31 16.31 14.63
N LYS A 405 0.28 15.46 14.76
CA LYS A 405 -0.10 14.51 13.70
C LYS A 405 -0.55 15.23 12.43
N ASP A 406 -1.38 16.26 12.51
CA ASP A 406 -1.84 17.02 11.34
C ASP A 406 -0.67 17.63 10.54
N LEU A 407 0.41 18.03 11.23
CA LEU A 407 1.65 18.51 10.59
C LEU A 407 2.44 17.38 9.91
N GLY A 408 2.54 16.21 10.56
CA GLY A 408 3.17 15.01 9.97
C GLY A 408 2.38 14.46 8.77
N ASP A 409 1.06 14.42 8.87
CA ASP A 409 0.15 13.99 7.79
C ASP A 409 0.27 14.93 6.58
N MET A 410 0.45 16.23 6.80
CA MET A 410 0.76 17.20 5.75
C MET A 410 2.09 16.88 5.03
N ALA A 411 3.15 16.53 5.78
CA ALA A 411 4.42 16.11 5.18
C ALA A 411 4.28 14.82 4.34
N VAL A 412 3.48 13.86 4.82
CA VAL A 412 3.09 12.66 4.06
C VAL A 412 2.32 13.02 2.79
N MET A 413 1.41 13.99 2.82
CA MET A 413 0.67 14.42 1.62
C MET A 413 1.60 14.97 0.53
N HIS A 414 2.58 15.82 0.87
CA HIS A 414 3.58 16.28 -0.10
C HIS A 414 4.38 15.10 -0.70
N LYS A 415 4.80 14.15 0.13
CA LYS A 415 5.50 12.92 -0.28
C LYS A 415 4.64 12.05 -1.22
N GLN A 416 3.32 11.97 -0.99
CA GLN A 416 2.35 11.28 -1.85
C GLN A 416 2.17 11.96 -3.22
N GLU A 417 2.32 13.28 -3.29
CA GLU A 417 2.32 14.04 -4.54
C GLU A 417 3.65 13.96 -5.31
N GLY A 418 4.71 13.44 -4.67
CA GLY A 418 6.06 13.31 -5.23
C GLY A 418 6.99 14.49 -4.89
N HIS A 419 6.62 15.30 -3.91
CA HIS A 419 7.42 16.41 -3.39
C HIS A 419 8.11 16.00 -2.09
N MET A 420 9.43 16.15 -2.03
CA MET A 420 10.21 16.01 -0.79
C MET A 420 10.30 17.38 -0.14
N LEU A 421 9.81 17.51 1.11
CA LEU A 421 9.90 18.76 1.86
C LEU A 421 11.30 18.94 2.47
N SER A 422 11.81 20.16 2.37
CA SER A 422 12.94 20.66 3.15
C SER A 422 12.49 21.30 4.47
N MET A 423 13.43 21.47 5.41
CA MET A 423 13.18 22.16 6.67
C MET A 423 12.74 23.63 6.46
N GLU A 424 13.30 24.31 5.46
CA GLU A 424 12.90 25.69 5.12
C GLU A 424 11.46 25.76 4.58
N GLU A 425 11.05 24.80 3.75
CA GLU A 425 9.65 24.71 3.31
C GLU A 425 8.71 24.43 4.48
N LEU A 426 9.07 23.54 5.41
CA LEU A 426 8.28 23.29 6.62
C LEU A 426 8.19 24.55 7.53
N ILE A 427 9.28 25.31 7.69
CA ILE A 427 9.28 26.61 8.39
C ILE A 427 8.34 27.61 7.70
N ASN A 428 8.35 27.68 6.38
CA ASN A 428 7.44 28.56 5.63
C ASN A 428 5.98 28.14 5.81
N ILE A 429 5.68 26.84 5.71
CA ILE A 429 4.31 26.28 5.91
C ILE A 429 3.81 26.55 7.34
N THR A 430 4.66 26.35 8.35
CA THR A 430 4.29 26.57 9.76
C THR A 430 4.08 28.05 10.08
N ARG A 431 4.90 28.96 9.54
CA ARG A 431 4.71 30.42 9.68
C ARG A 431 3.39 30.89 9.05
N ASP A 432 3.12 30.43 7.82
CA ASP A 432 2.04 30.93 6.98
C ASP A 432 0.67 30.30 7.33
N ASN A 433 0.65 29.19 8.09
CA ASN A 433 -0.55 28.54 8.62
C ASN A 433 -0.72 28.78 10.13
N GLU A 434 -1.78 29.49 10.52
CA GLU A 434 -2.06 29.85 11.92
C GLU A 434 -2.14 28.63 12.86
N SER A 435 -2.69 27.50 12.39
CA SER A 435 -2.79 26.25 13.17
C SER A 435 -1.43 25.62 13.50
N PHE A 436 -0.38 25.99 12.76
CA PHE A 436 0.97 25.42 12.89
C PHE A 436 2.03 26.45 13.31
N ARG A 437 1.65 27.71 13.57
CA ARG A 437 2.60 28.79 13.90
C ARG A 437 3.49 28.48 15.12
N GLN A 438 2.98 27.73 16.09
CA GLN A 438 3.73 27.31 17.27
C GLN A 438 4.95 26.41 16.98
N PHE A 439 5.02 25.78 15.80
CA PHE A 439 6.15 24.95 15.39
C PHE A 439 7.29 25.77 14.77
N GLU A 440 7.06 27.00 14.30
CA GLU A 440 8.08 27.80 13.59
C GLU A 440 9.36 27.97 14.43
N GLY A 441 9.21 28.28 15.72
CA GLY A 441 10.35 28.53 16.61
C GLY A 441 11.26 27.33 16.81
N THR A 442 10.69 26.14 17.03
CA THR A 442 11.48 24.91 17.25
C THR A 442 12.20 24.43 15.98
N LEU A 443 11.55 24.60 14.82
CA LEU A 443 12.16 24.27 13.52
C LEU A 443 13.30 25.23 13.17
N ARG A 444 13.14 26.53 13.47
CA ARG A 444 14.21 27.53 13.30
C ARG A 444 15.42 27.23 14.19
N GLU A 445 15.18 26.93 15.47
CA GLU A 445 16.26 26.55 16.41
C GLU A 445 17.04 25.32 15.91
N THR A 446 16.36 24.33 15.29
CA THR A 446 17.05 23.21 14.62
C THR A 446 17.89 23.66 13.42
N THR A 447 17.42 24.58 12.56
CA THR A 447 18.24 25.09 11.43
C THR A 447 19.41 25.99 11.86
N GLU A 448 19.32 26.60 13.04
CA GLU A 448 20.38 27.43 13.64
C GLU A 448 21.43 26.59 14.40
N ASP A 449 21.14 25.30 14.68
CA ASP A 449 22.07 24.40 15.36
C ASP A 449 23.29 24.04 14.48
N PRO A 450 24.54 24.26 14.96
CA PRO A 450 25.75 23.95 14.20
C PRO A 450 25.86 22.49 13.75
N SER A 451 25.35 21.54 14.54
CA SER A 451 25.39 20.10 14.22
C SER A 451 24.44 19.75 13.05
N TYR A 452 23.29 20.43 12.98
CA TYR A 452 22.38 20.33 11.85
C TYR A 452 23.00 20.95 10.59
N GLN A 453 23.63 22.12 10.73
CA GLN A 453 24.29 22.79 9.60
C GLN A 453 25.43 21.97 9.02
N GLU A 454 26.27 21.34 9.85
CA GLU A 454 27.31 20.41 9.39
C GLU A 454 26.73 19.21 8.62
N LYS A 455 25.68 18.58 9.17
CA LYS A 455 24.95 17.48 8.51
C LYS A 455 24.33 17.90 7.18
N ALA A 456 23.70 19.08 7.12
CA ALA A 456 23.07 19.62 5.92
C ALA A 456 24.11 19.93 4.82
N LEU A 457 25.26 20.51 5.19
CA LEU A 457 26.37 20.74 4.27
C LEU A 457 26.90 19.42 3.68
N LEU A 458 27.18 18.42 4.52
CA LEU A 458 27.64 17.09 4.07
C LEU A 458 26.61 16.39 3.17
N GLY A 459 25.32 16.49 3.50
CA GLY A 459 24.23 15.98 2.65
C GLY A 459 24.13 16.68 1.30
N SER A 460 24.41 18.00 1.26
CA SER A 460 24.41 18.78 0.01
C SER A 460 25.60 18.42 -0.91
N GLU A 461 26.77 18.11 -0.35
CA GLU A 461 27.95 17.72 -1.14
C GLU A 461 27.82 16.31 -1.75
N LEU A 462 27.13 15.40 -1.05
CA LEU A 462 26.80 14.06 -1.55
C LEU A 462 25.70 14.08 -2.62
N ASN A 463 24.82 15.09 -2.62
CA ASN A 463 23.76 15.30 -3.61
C ASN A 463 24.21 16.04 -4.88
N LYS A 464 25.47 15.89 -5.31
CA LYS A 464 25.84 16.17 -6.70
C LYS A 464 25.02 15.24 -7.62
N PRO A 465 24.41 15.75 -8.70
CA PRO A 465 23.42 14.99 -9.45
C PRO A 465 24.01 13.73 -10.08
N ILE A 466 23.69 12.58 -9.48
CA ILE A 466 23.95 11.26 -10.07
C ILE A 466 23.17 11.20 -11.40
N PRO A 467 23.80 10.81 -12.53
CA PRO A 467 23.09 10.63 -13.79
C PRO A 467 21.90 9.69 -13.61
N LYS A 468 20.74 10.05 -14.17
CA LYS A 468 19.44 9.38 -13.94
C LYS A 468 19.35 7.95 -14.50
N PHE A 469 20.13 7.00 -13.96
CA PHE A 469 20.00 5.57 -14.23
C PHE A 469 20.45 4.74 -13.01
N ALA A 470 19.48 4.32 -12.21
CA ALA A 470 19.59 3.15 -11.34
C ALA A 470 18.21 2.49 -11.25
N VAL A 471 18.11 1.25 -11.68
CA VAL A 471 16.94 0.39 -11.45
C VAL A 471 16.89 0.10 -9.95
N TYR A 472 15.68 0.00 -9.37
CA TYR A 472 15.50 -0.42 -7.98
C TYR A 472 16.07 -1.83 -7.78
N THR A 473 17.26 -1.91 -7.18
CA THR A 473 17.75 -3.11 -6.49
C THR A 473 17.71 -2.83 -4.99
N PRO A 474 17.30 -3.79 -4.14
CA PRO A 474 17.29 -3.59 -2.69
C PRO A 474 18.68 -3.20 -2.19
N ALA A 475 18.72 -2.28 -1.24
CA ALA A 475 19.98 -1.77 -0.69
C ALA A 475 20.84 -2.93 -0.14
N PRO A 476 22.17 -2.93 -0.37
CA PRO A 476 23.03 -3.97 0.19
C PRO A 476 22.98 -3.90 1.72
N ALA A 477 22.75 -5.05 2.35
CA ALA A 477 22.71 -5.16 3.80
C ALA A 477 24.01 -4.63 4.43
N MET A 478 23.87 -3.88 5.53
CA MET A 478 25.03 -3.40 6.29
C MET A 478 25.93 -4.57 6.73
N PRO A 479 27.27 -4.38 6.81
CA PRO A 479 28.18 -5.44 7.22
C PRO A 479 27.81 -5.98 8.62
N GLN A 480 27.45 -7.26 8.69
CA GLN A 480 27.25 -7.94 9.97
C GLN A 480 28.56 -7.94 10.75
N MET A 481 28.57 -7.34 11.95
CA MET A 481 29.64 -7.61 12.91
C MET A 481 29.57 -9.08 13.30
N GLY A 482 30.70 -9.79 13.14
CA GLY A 482 30.79 -11.22 13.41
C GLY A 482 30.55 -11.60 14.87
N PRO A 483 30.28 -12.89 15.15
CA PRO A 483 29.89 -13.34 16.49
C PRO A 483 30.99 -13.14 17.52
N ARG A 484 30.62 -12.59 18.69
CA ARG A 484 31.48 -12.59 19.89
C ARG A 484 31.75 -14.04 20.32
N GLY A 485 33.02 -14.35 20.58
CA GLY A 485 33.47 -15.68 20.98
C GLY A 485 32.94 -16.14 22.36
N PRO A 486 33.07 -17.44 22.68
CA PRO A 486 32.50 -18.02 23.89
C PRO A 486 33.25 -17.59 25.16
N ALA A 487 32.51 -17.44 26.27
CA ALA A 487 33.07 -17.15 27.58
C ALA A 487 33.89 -18.34 28.14
N PRO A 488 34.96 -18.09 28.91
CA PRO A 488 35.83 -19.14 29.44
C PRO A 488 35.17 -19.93 30.57
N ALA A 489 35.32 -21.25 30.53
CA ALA A 489 34.80 -22.17 31.54
C ALA A 489 35.68 -22.19 32.81
N MET A 490 35.05 -22.20 33.99
CA MET A 490 35.69 -22.60 35.25
C MET A 490 34.91 -23.72 35.94
N GLY A 491 35.61 -24.84 36.18
CA GLY A 491 35.35 -25.78 37.27
C GLY A 491 36.64 -25.95 38.07
N PRO A 492 36.64 -26.59 39.26
CA PRO A 492 36.57 -28.06 39.26
C PRO A 492 35.93 -28.77 40.50
N LYS A 493 35.49 -30.03 40.27
CA LYS A 493 35.50 -31.24 41.15
C LYS A 493 34.79 -31.19 42.54
N ALA A 494 33.70 -31.94 42.80
CA ALA A 494 33.53 -33.42 42.99
C ALA A 494 33.81 -33.90 44.45
N PRO A 495 33.38 -35.12 44.91
CA PRO A 495 32.53 -36.21 44.34
C PRO A 495 31.19 -36.41 45.12
N GLY A 496 30.34 -37.46 44.97
CA GLY A 496 30.23 -38.54 43.96
C GLY A 496 30.10 -39.99 44.49
N LEU A 497 28.87 -40.54 44.68
CA LEU A 497 28.53 -41.95 44.99
C LEU A 497 27.12 -42.31 44.44
N GLY A 498 26.94 -43.49 43.82
CA GLY A 498 25.64 -44.02 43.30
C GLY A 498 25.07 -45.15 44.20
N PRO A 499 24.38 -46.19 43.67
CA PRO A 499 23.80 -46.38 42.33
C PRO A 499 22.37 -47.02 42.32
N GLY A 500 21.77 -47.17 41.12
CA GLY A 500 20.85 -48.29 40.80
C GLY A 500 19.37 -47.98 40.53
N GLY A 501 18.72 -48.87 39.73
CA GLY A 501 17.25 -48.99 39.67
C GLY A 501 16.60 -48.80 38.28
N SER A 502 16.41 -49.89 37.54
CA SER A 502 15.59 -49.92 36.30
C SER A 502 14.09 -50.03 36.60
N ALA A 503 13.22 -49.32 35.87
CA ALA A 503 11.83 -49.73 35.62
C ALA A 503 11.20 -48.95 34.45
N THR A 504 10.26 -49.59 33.74
CA THR A 504 9.59 -49.10 32.53
C THR A 504 8.08 -48.92 32.71
N MET A 505 7.52 -47.84 32.12
CA MET A 505 6.09 -47.70 31.72
C MET A 505 5.03 -47.65 32.86
N PRO A 506 3.76 -47.22 32.62
CA PRO A 506 3.11 -46.88 31.35
C PRO A 506 2.42 -45.49 31.28
N ALA A 507 1.79 -45.22 30.14
CA ALA A 507 1.01 -44.02 29.84
C ALA A 507 -0.37 -43.98 30.53
N TYR A 508 -0.93 -42.77 30.69
CA TYR A 508 -2.29 -42.53 31.16
C TYR A 508 -3.26 -42.30 29.99
N THR A 509 -4.33 -43.09 29.93
CA THR A 509 -5.51 -42.85 29.08
C THR A 509 -6.67 -42.30 29.92
N ALA A 510 -7.39 -41.31 29.40
CA ALA A 510 -8.62 -40.80 30.01
C ALA A 510 -9.87 -41.53 29.48
N PRO A 511 -10.93 -41.72 30.29
CA PRO A 511 -12.12 -42.52 29.92
C PRO A 511 -13.18 -41.73 29.10
N PRO A 512 -14.08 -42.43 28.40
CA PRO A 512 -15.11 -41.82 27.55
C PRO A 512 -16.34 -41.33 28.34
N GLN A 513 -17.05 -40.33 27.79
CA GLN A 513 -18.41 -39.98 28.20
C GLN A 513 -19.43 -40.81 27.40
N GLN A 514 -20.54 -41.17 28.05
CA GLN A 514 -21.64 -41.95 27.46
C GLN A 514 -22.76 -41.02 26.99
N ASP A 515 -23.41 -41.40 25.89
CA ASP A 515 -24.71 -40.86 25.49
C ASP A 515 -25.81 -41.38 26.44
N GLU A 516 -26.77 -40.52 26.81
CA GLU A 516 -28.12 -40.94 27.21
C GLU A 516 -29.14 -40.30 26.26
N GLN A 517 -30.01 -41.13 25.68
CA GLN A 517 -31.17 -40.71 24.91
C GLN A 517 -32.42 -40.77 25.80
N THR A 518 -33.25 -39.73 25.76
CA THR A 518 -34.73 -39.85 25.80
C THR A 518 -35.38 -38.59 25.23
#